data_AF-A0A7R9QTL0-F1
#
_entry.id   AF-A0A7R9QTL0-F1
#
_cell.length_a   1.000
_cell.length_b   1.000
_cell.length_c   1.000
_cell.angle_alpha   90.00
_cell.angle_beta   90.00
_cell.angle_gamma   90.00
#
_symmetry.space_group_name_H-M   'P 1'
#
loop_
_entity.id
_entity.type
_entity.pdbx_description
1 polymer ?
#
loop_
_entity_poly.entity_id
_entity_poly.type
_entity_poly.pdbx_seq_one_letter_code
_entity_poly.pdbx_strand_id
1 'polypeptide(L)'
;FCAYGFCQQTVCHVRQSQTLTPIDNALAGFFAAFFSSFTLCPTELIKCKLQALRETGVQTHIGSVQLTRQILRDEGVPGMFRGLTSTMAREMPGYFFFFGGYELAKNVLRNDPEEQNIGLLKTILAGGFGGMCLWSSIFPFDVVKSRIQIESSREKMMTVLLKILRTEGFRGLYNGLTPTLLRTFPSTGALFVAYEYTKETLTTVVDNTL
;
A
#
# COMPACT_ATOMS: atom_id res chain seq x y z
N PHE A 1 -8.03 -4.39 -4.28
CA PHE A 1 -8.90 -4.38 -5.47
C PHE A 1 -10.39 -4.45 -5.12
N CYS A 2 -10.88 -5.47 -4.40
CA CYS A 2 -12.33 -5.59 -4.10
C CYS A 2 -12.88 -4.42 -3.25
N ALA A 3 -12.19 -4.04 -2.17
CA ALA A 3 -12.61 -2.90 -1.34
C ALA A 3 -12.60 -1.57 -2.12
N TYR A 4 -11.60 -1.38 -2.99
CA TYR A 4 -11.53 -0.20 -3.85
C TYR A 4 -12.69 -0.15 -4.85
N GLY A 5 -12.99 -1.27 -5.54
CA GLY A 5 -14.12 -1.36 -6.46
C GLY A 5 -15.47 -1.10 -5.78
N PHE A 6 -15.67 -1.64 -4.58
CA PHE A 6 -16.87 -1.39 -3.78
C PHE A 6 -17.00 0.08 -3.35
N CYS A 7 -15.91 0.70 -2.89
CA CYS A 7 -15.89 2.11 -2.53
C CYS A 7 -16.14 3.00 -3.76
N GLN A 8 -15.58 2.66 -4.92
CA GLN A 8 -15.79 3.41 -6.16
C GLN A 8 -17.25 3.34 -6.62
N GLN A 9 -17.86 2.15 -6.56
CA GLN A 9 -19.29 1.97 -6.85
C GLN A 9 -20.19 2.76 -5.90
N THR A 10 -19.86 2.77 -4.60
CA THR A 10 -20.63 3.51 -3.59
C THR A 10 -20.54 5.02 -3.81
N VAL A 11 -19.35 5.54 -4.15
CA VAL A 11 -19.15 6.97 -4.46
C VAL A 11 -19.86 7.36 -5.75
N CYS A 12 -19.83 6.53 -6.79
CA CYS A 12 -20.61 6.76 -8.01
C CYS A 12 -22.13 6.80 -7.75
N HIS A 13 -22.63 5.91 -6.87
CA HIS A 13 -24.04 5.83 -6.55
C HIS A 13 -24.54 7.04 -5.75
N VAL A 14 -23.73 7.56 -4.82
CA VAL A 14 -24.07 8.73 -3.99
C VAL A 14 -24.04 10.04 -4.77
N ARG A 15 -23.23 10.14 -5.85
CA ARG A 15 -22.98 11.41 -6.54
C ARG A 15 -23.68 11.57 -7.91
N GLN A 16 -24.49 10.58 -8.34
CA GLN A 16 -25.26 10.59 -9.60
C GLN A 16 -24.48 11.12 -10.84
N SER A 17 -23.17 10.82 -10.94
CA SER A 17 -22.31 11.27 -12.05
C SER A 17 -21.51 10.07 -12.59
N GLN A 18 -21.48 9.90 -13.91
CA GLN A 18 -20.78 8.79 -14.57
C GLN A 18 -19.24 8.96 -14.61
N THR A 19 -18.72 10.17 -14.38
CA THR A 19 -17.28 10.49 -14.41
C THR A 19 -16.81 11.03 -13.06
N LEU A 20 -15.95 10.26 -12.39
CA LEU A 20 -15.31 10.69 -11.14
C LEU A 20 -14.12 11.60 -11.45
N THR A 21 -13.99 12.72 -10.73
CA THR A 21 -12.80 13.57 -10.85
C THR A 21 -11.57 12.83 -10.29
N PRO A 22 -10.33 13.21 -10.69
CA PRO A 22 -9.12 12.61 -10.12
C PRO A 22 -9.06 12.69 -8.59
N ILE A 23 -9.60 13.77 -8.00
CA ILE A 23 -9.68 13.97 -6.56
C ILE A 23 -10.70 13.00 -5.93
N ASP A 24 -11.83 12.76 -6.59
CA ASP A 24 -12.84 11.82 -6.07
C ASP A 24 -12.31 10.38 -6.05
N ASN A 25 -11.56 9.98 -7.08
CA ASN A 25 -10.89 8.69 -7.10
C ASN A 25 -9.80 8.59 -6.01
N ALA A 26 -9.04 9.66 -5.77
CA ALA A 26 -8.06 9.71 -4.69
C ALA A 26 -8.72 9.58 -3.31
N LEU A 27 -9.85 10.28 -3.09
CA LEU A 27 -10.63 10.16 -1.86
C LEU A 27 -11.25 8.77 -1.70
N ALA A 28 -11.78 8.18 -2.78
CA ALA A 28 -12.27 6.80 -2.75
C ALA A 28 -11.15 5.83 -2.36
N GLY A 29 -9.93 6.03 -2.87
CA GLY A 29 -8.73 5.31 -2.47
C GLY A 29 -8.40 5.45 -0.98
N PHE A 30 -8.44 6.67 -0.47
CA PHE A 30 -8.21 6.99 0.95
C PHE A 30 -9.22 6.26 1.88
N PHE A 31 -10.51 6.32 1.55
CA PHE A 31 -11.54 5.65 2.34
C PHE A 31 -11.50 4.12 2.19
N ALA A 32 -11.18 3.61 1.00
CA ALA A 32 -10.95 2.18 0.82
C ALA A 32 -9.78 1.69 1.71
N ALA A 33 -8.72 2.49 1.82
CA ALA A 33 -7.56 2.20 2.66
C ALA A 33 -7.90 2.16 4.16
N PHE A 34 -8.84 2.99 4.62
CA PHE A 34 -9.37 2.95 5.99
C PHE A 34 -9.95 1.57 6.32
N PHE A 35 -10.82 1.04 5.45
CA PHE A 35 -11.44 -0.27 5.68
C PHE A 35 -10.44 -1.42 5.47
N SER A 36 -9.56 -1.34 4.48
CA SER A 36 -8.53 -2.36 4.29
C SER A 36 -7.51 -2.39 5.43
N SER A 37 -7.33 -1.29 6.17
CA SER A 37 -6.42 -1.26 7.33
C SER A 37 -6.84 -2.25 8.42
N PHE A 38 -8.14 -2.55 8.57
CA PHE A 38 -8.61 -3.55 9.53
C PHE A 38 -8.21 -4.97 9.15
N THR A 39 -8.08 -5.27 7.86
CA THR A 39 -7.64 -6.60 7.40
C THR A 39 -6.12 -6.69 7.30
N LEU A 40 -5.45 -5.58 6.97
CA LEU A 40 -4.00 -5.51 6.85
C LEU A 40 -3.30 -5.49 8.22
N CYS A 41 -3.82 -4.75 9.20
CA CYS A 41 -3.17 -4.53 10.49
C CYS A 41 -2.76 -5.84 11.21
N PRO A 42 -3.63 -6.86 11.35
CA PRO A 42 -3.23 -8.14 11.95
C PRO A 42 -2.05 -8.81 11.25
N THR A 43 -2.06 -8.78 9.91
CA THR A 43 -1.02 -9.41 9.08
C THR A 43 0.30 -8.65 9.18
N GLU A 44 0.25 -7.32 9.14
CA GLU A 44 1.42 -6.46 9.31
C GLU A 44 2.02 -6.59 10.70
N LEU A 45 1.19 -6.67 11.74
CA LEU A 45 1.63 -6.84 13.12
C LEU A 45 2.42 -8.15 13.29
N ILE A 46 1.89 -9.27 12.80
CA ILE A 46 2.57 -10.57 12.83
C ILE A 46 3.91 -10.48 12.09
N LYS A 47 3.90 -9.92 10.87
CA LYS A 47 5.11 -9.79 10.05
C LYS A 47 6.18 -8.96 10.76
N CYS A 48 5.82 -7.78 11.28
CA CYS A 48 6.76 -6.91 11.98
C CYS A 48 7.30 -7.55 13.26
N LYS A 49 6.47 -8.25 14.05
CA LYS A 49 6.93 -8.97 15.25
C LYS A 49 7.87 -10.12 14.89
N LEU A 50 7.57 -10.90 13.84
CA LEU A 50 8.47 -11.97 13.38
C LEU A 50 9.81 -11.41 12.87
N GLN A 51 9.78 -10.31 12.13
CA GLN A 51 11.00 -9.63 11.68
C GLN A 51 11.84 -9.15 12.86
N ALA A 52 11.22 -8.50 13.85
CA ALA A 52 11.91 -8.06 15.05
C ALA A 52 12.51 -9.23 15.85
N LEU A 53 11.77 -10.34 16.02
CA LEU A 53 12.29 -11.54 16.70
C LEU A 53 13.53 -12.11 15.98
N ARG A 54 13.49 -12.15 14.64
CA ARG A 54 14.62 -12.63 13.82
C ARG A 54 15.86 -11.76 13.97
N GLU A 55 15.70 -10.45 14.12
CA GLU A 55 16.80 -9.49 14.28
C GLU A 55 17.43 -9.55 15.69
N THR A 56 16.66 -9.86 16.73
CA THR A 56 17.18 -9.95 18.11
C THR A 56 18.10 -11.15 18.38
N GLY A 57 18.32 -12.04 17.41
CA GLY A 57 19.23 -13.18 17.54
C GLY A 57 18.78 -14.27 18.53
N VAL A 58 17.67 -14.07 19.23
CA VAL A 58 17.04 -15.10 20.06
C VAL A 58 16.46 -16.15 19.11
N GLN A 59 17.06 -17.35 19.09
CA GLN A 59 16.58 -18.52 18.34
C GLN A 59 15.25 -19.07 18.88
N THR A 60 14.21 -18.24 18.92
CA THR A 60 12.84 -18.72 19.04
C THR A 60 12.32 -18.89 17.61
N HIS A 61 12.33 -20.13 17.11
CA HIS A 61 11.78 -20.50 15.81
C HIS A 61 10.23 -20.47 15.84
N ILE A 62 9.66 -19.34 16.25
CA ILE A 62 8.22 -19.14 16.37
C ILE A 62 7.67 -18.86 14.98
N GLY A 63 6.79 -19.74 14.49
CA GLY A 63 6.07 -19.53 13.25
C GLY A 63 5.00 -18.45 13.36
N SER A 64 4.54 -17.93 12.22
CA SER A 64 3.43 -16.95 12.16
C SER A 64 2.18 -17.43 12.89
N VAL A 65 1.79 -18.69 12.69
CA VAL A 65 0.62 -19.30 13.33
C VAL A 65 0.79 -19.37 14.86
N GLN A 66 1.98 -19.74 15.32
CA GLN A 66 2.27 -19.85 16.75
C GLN A 66 2.25 -18.47 17.41
N LEU A 67 2.83 -17.46 16.75
CA LEU A 67 2.79 -16.08 17.22
C LEU A 67 1.36 -15.54 17.27
N THR A 68 0.55 -15.79 16.23
CA THR A 68 -0.86 -15.40 16.21
C THR A 68 -1.63 -16.04 17.37
N ARG A 69 -1.43 -17.34 17.60
CA ARG A 69 -2.08 -18.06 18.72
C ARG A 69 -1.67 -17.49 20.07
N GLN A 70 -0.40 -17.14 20.23
CA GLN A 70 0.12 -16.54 21.45
C GLN A 70 -0.52 -15.18 21.72
N ILE A 71 -0.55 -14.28 20.72
CA ILE A 71 -1.18 -12.96 20.87
C ILE A 71 -2.66 -13.08 21.22
N LEU A 72 -3.40 -13.99 20.55
CA LEU A 72 -4.81 -14.22 20.84
C LEU A 72 -5.04 -14.77 22.25
N ARG A 73 -4.12 -15.58 22.78
CA ARG A 73 -4.22 -16.12 24.14
C ARG A 73 -3.90 -15.07 25.20
N ASP A 74 -2.87 -14.26 24.97
CA ASP A 74 -2.32 -13.34 25.97
C ASP A 74 -3.02 -11.98 25.98
N GLU A 75 -3.42 -11.48 24.80
CA GLU A 75 -3.97 -10.13 24.61
C GLU A 75 -5.38 -10.13 23.98
N GLY A 76 -5.86 -11.28 23.52
CA GLY A 76 -7.14 -11.41 22.83
C GLY A 76 -7.17 -10.76 21.45
N VAL A 77 -8.38 -10.62 20.91
CA VAL A 77 -8.63 -9.97 19.60
C VAL A 77 -8.10 -8.53 19.53
N PRO A 78 -8.23 -7.67 20.57
CA PRO A 78 -7.69 -6.31 20.53
C PRO A 78 -6.16 -6.27 20.34
N GLY A 79 -5.44 -7.30 20.80
CA GLY A 79 -3.99 -7.42 20.59
C GLY A 79 -3.60 -7.43 19.10
N MET A 80 -4.45 -8.00 18.25
CA MET A 80 -4.22 -8.08 16.79
C MET A 80 -4.31 -6.72 16.08
N PHE A 81 -4.91 -5.72 16.71
CA PHE A 81 -5.07 -4.37 16.17
C PHE A 81 -4.10 -3.35 16.81
N ARG A 82 -3.10 -3.83 17.55
CA ARG A 82 -2.02 -2.97 18.05
C ARG A 82 -1.23 -2.40 16.87
N GLY A 83 -1.25 -1.07 16.75
CA GLY A 83 -0.63 -0.35 15.64
C GLY A 83 -1.60 0.04 14.51
N LEU A 84 -2.90 -0.21 14.65
CA LEU A 84 -3.91 0.15 13.65
C LEU A 84 -3.83 1.63 13.24
N THR A 85 -3.65 2.55 14.19
CA THR A 85 -3.48 3.98 13.89
C THR A 85 -2.25 4.26 13.04
N SER A 86 -1.15 3.54 13.27
CA SER A 86 0.07 3.64 12.45
C SER A 86 -0.13 3.07 11.06
N THR A 87 -0.85 1.95 10.92
CA THR A 87 -1.20 1.37 9.62
C THR A 87 -2.07 2.36 8.85
N MET A 88 -3.12 2.90 9.45
CA MET A 88 -4.02 3.88 8.82
C MET A 88 -3.29 5.16 8.39
N ALA A 89 -2.44 5.70 9.27
CA ALA A 89 -1.66 6.92 8.99
C ALA A 89 -0.70 6.75 7.80
N ARG A 90 -0.29 5.51 7.48
CA ARG A 90 0.53 5.19 6.30
C ARG A 90 -0.34 4.91 5.08
N GLU A 91 -1.29 3.99 5.20
CA GLU A 91 -2.06 3.46 4.07
C GLU A 91 -2.98 4.54 3.48
N MET A 92 -3.67 5.32 4.32
CA MET A 92 -4.66 6.28 3.83
C MET A 92 -4.03 7.39 2.96
N PRO A 93 -2.98 8.12 3.38
CA PRO A 93 -2.29 9.06 2.51
C PRO A 93 -1.64 8.37 1.30
N GLY A 94 -1.05 7.20 1.51
CA GLY A 94 -0.41 6.44 0.43
C GLY A 94 -1.34 6.14 -0.73
N TYR A 95 -2.51 5.59 -0.44
CA TYR A 95 -3.51 5.28 -1.46
C TYR A 95 -4.16 6.53 -2.05
N PHE A 96 -4.29 7.62 -1.29
CA PHE A 96 -4.71 8.90 -1.85
C PHE A 96 -3.75 9.37 -2.96
N PHE A 97 -2.45 9.42 -2.67
CA PHE A 97 -1.46 9.83 -3.65
C PHE A 97 -1.30 8.80 -4.78
N PHE A 98 -1.46 7.51 -4.50
CA PHE A 98 -1.48 6.47 -5.53
C PHE A 98 -2.57 6.71 -6.58
N PHE A 99 -3.83 6.77 -6.13
CA PHE A 99 -4.96 6.89 -7.04
C PHE A 99 -5.03 8.28 -7.68
N GLY A 100 -4.63 9.34 -6.96
CA GLY A 100 -4.47 10.67 -7.53
C GLY A 100 -3.44 10.71 -8.66
N GLY A 101 -2.24 10.18 -8.42
CA GLY A 101 -1.19 10.07 -9.46
C GLY A 101 -1.61 9.19 -10.63
N TYR A 102 -2.22 8.04 -10.34
CA TYR A 102 -2.73 7.11 -11.34
C TYR A 102 -3.74 7.76 -12.29
N GLU A 103 -4.76 8.46 -11.78
CA GLU A 103 -5.76 9.12 -12.62
C GLU A 103 -5.20 10.32 -13.37
N LEU A 104 -4.27 11.08 -12.78
CA LEU A 104 -3.57 12.15 -13.51
C LEU A 104 -2.77 11.59 -14.69
N ALA A 105 -2.01 10.50 -14.48
CA ALA A 105 -1.27 9.86 -15.54
C ALA A 105 -2.19 9.27 -16.62
N LYS A 106 -3.32 8.66 -16.22
CA LYS A 106 -4.32 8.20 -17.18
C LYS A 106 -4.87 9.33 -18.03
N ASN A 107 -5.22 10.47 -17.43
CA ASN A 107 -5.76 11.61 -18.18
C ASN A 107 -4.77 12.15 -19.21
N VAL A 108 -3.48 12.11 -18.94
CA VAL A 108 -2.43 12.52 -19.89
C VAL A 108 -2.20 11.46 -20.98
N LEU A 109 -2.36 10.17 -20.66
CA LEU A 109 -2.09 9.06 -21.58
C LEU A 109 -3.30 8.65 -22.44
N ARG A 110 -4.51 9.08 -22.08
CA ARG A 110 -5.75 8.83 -22.85
C ARG A 110 -5.67 9.48 -24.23
N ASN A 111 -6.09 8.73 -25.26
CA ASN A 111 -6.24 9.28 -26.61
C ASN A 111 -7.61 9.96 -26.77
N ASP A 112 -8.63 9.39 -26.13
CA ASP A 112 -10.01 9.90 -26.13
C ASP A 112 -10.50 10.09 -24.68
N PRO A 113 -11.10 11.24 -24.31
CA PRO A 113 -11.69 11.47 -23.00
C PRO A 113 -12.75 10.44 -22.58
N GLU A 114 -13.46 9.79 -23.51
CA GLU A 114 -14.47 8.77 -23.21
C GLU A 114 -13.88 7.37 -23.03
N GLU A 115 -12.60 7.18 -23.34
CA GLU A 115 -11.93 5.88 -23.25
C GLU A 115 -11.66 5.47 -21.78
N GLN A 116 -12.48 4.55 -21.28
CA GLN A 116 -12.32 4.02 -19.92
C GLN A 116 -11.08 3.12 -19.78
N ASN A 117 -10.70 2.41 -20.85
CA ASN A 117 -9.57 1.48 -20.86
C ASN A 117 -8.50 1.93 -21.85
N ILE A 118 -7.38 2.44 -21.34
CA ILE A 118 -6.26 2.99 -22.14
C ILE A 118 -5.31 1.92 -22.70
N GLY A 119 -5.67 0.65 -22.57
CA GLY A 119 -4.81 -0.47 -22.93
C GLY A 119 -3.75 -0.78 -21.87
N LEU A 120 -3.20 -1.99 -21.97
CA LEU A 120 -2.33 -2.59 -20.96
C LEU A 120 -1.08 -1.74 -20.67
N LEU A 121 -0.34 -1.35 -21.71
CA LEU A 121 0.93 -0.64 -21.55
C LEU A 121 0.73 0.73 -20.87
N LYS A 122 -0.27 1.50 -21.29
CA LYS A 122 -0.56 2.81 -20.69
C LYS A 122 -1.08 2.66 -19.26
N THR A 123 -1.83 1.60 -18.96
CA THR A 123 -2.29 1.28 -17.60
C THR A 123 -1.12 0.93 -16.68
N ILE A 124 -0.14 0.17 -17.15
CA ILE A 124 1.09 -0.13 -16.41
C ILE A 124 1.89 1.15 -16.13
N LEU A 125 2.03 2.02 -17.13
CA LEU A 125 2.73 3.30 -16.96
C LEU A 125 2.02 4.22 -15.96
N ALA A 126 0.69 4.34 -16.05
CA ALA A 126 -0.11 5.09 -15.11
C ALA A 126 -0.01 4.50 -13.69
N GLY A 127 -0.07 3.18 -13.56
CA GLY A 127 0.10 2.47 -12.28
C GLY A 127 1.49 2.65 -11.68
N GLY A 128 2.53 2.64 -12.52
CA GLY A 128 3.90 2.96 -12.13
C GLY A 128 4.02 4.38 -11.58
N PHE A 129 3.44 5.37 -12.27
CA PHE A 129 3.43 6.75 -11.83
C PHE A 129 2.64 6.95 -10.52
N GLY A 130 1.46 6.34 -10.39
CA GLY A 130 0.71 6.30 -9.12
C GLY A 130 1.55 5.69 -8.00
N GLY A 131 2.27 4.60 -8.28
CA GLY A 131 3.21 4.00 -7.34
C GLY A 131 4.34 4.96 -6.94
N MET A 132 4.88 5.75 -7.86
CA MET A 132 5.88 6.77 -7.54
C MET A 132 5.32 7.85 -6.61
N CYS A 133 4.08 8.30 -6.83
CA CYS A 133 3.41 9.26 -5.95
C CYS A 133 3.21 8.69 -4.54
N LEU A 134 2.74 7.44 -4.44
CA LEU A 134 2.60 6.72 -3.17
C LEU A 134 3.93 6.68 -2.44
N TRP A 135 4.98 6.16 -3.08
CA TRP A 135 6.28 6.03 -2.44
C TRP A 135 6.83 7.39 -2.04
N SER A 136 6.76 8.40 -2.89
CA SER A 136 7.24 9.75 -2.55
C SER A 136 6.59 10.34 -1.29
N SER A 137 5.32 9.99 -1.02
CA SER A 137 4.60 10.45 0.17
C SER A 137 4.96 9.68 1.45
N ILE A 138 5.15 8.35 1.35
CA ILE A 138 5.36 7.48 2.52
C ILE A 138 6.85 7.29 2.84
N PHE A 139 7.73 7.42 1.85
CA PHE A 139 9.14 7.05 1.96
C PHE A 139 9.87 7.67 3.17
N PRO A 140 9.66 8.95 3.53
CA PRO A 140 10.27 9.54 4.72
C PRO A 140 9.96 8.76 6.01
N PHE A 141 8.71 8.29 6.16
CA PHE A 141 8.30 7.51 7.32
C PHE A 141 8.96 6.13 7.33
N ASP A 142 9.10 5.50 6.16
CA ASP A 142 9.75 4.21 6.03
C ASP A 142 11.26 4.31 6.35
N VAL A 143 11.93 5.40 5.97
CA VAL A 143 13.33 5.66 6.34
C VAL A 143 13.49 5.83 7.86
N VAL A 144 12.64 6.65 8.49
CA VAL A 144 12.68 6.84 9.95
C VAL A 144 12.43 5.52 10.67
N LYS A 145 11.43 4.75 10.22
CA LYS A 145 11.11 3.44 10.78
C LYS A 145 12.27 2.46 10.63
N SER A 146 12.91 2.41 9.47
CA SER A 146 14.08 1.55 9.22
C SER A 146 15.26 1.92 10.10
N ARG A 147 15.55 3.21 10.30
CA ARG A 147 16.60 3.68 11.21
C ARG A 147 16.37 3.24 12.66
N ILE A 148 15.14 3.39 13.15
CA ILE A 148 14.75 2.93 14.50
C ILE A 148 15.00 1.41 14.64
N GLN A 149 14.63 0.64 13.61
CA GLN A 149 14.78 -0.82 13.61
C GLN A 149 16.26 -1.24 13.58
N ILE A 150 17.06 -0.67 12.68
CA ILE A 150 18.48 -1.00 12.53
C ILE A 150 19.28 -0.63 13.78
N GLU A 151 19.04 0.56 14.35
CA GLU A 151 19.76 1.04 15.54
C GLU A 151 19.20 0.46 16.85
N SER A 152 18.14 -0.35 16.80
CA SER A 152 17.39 -0.83 17.98
C SER A 152 17.04 0.31 18.95
N SER A 153 16.83 1.51 18.41
CA SER A 153 16.65 2.72 19.21
C SER A 153 15.27 2.73 19.86
N ARG A 154 15.21 3.06 21.15
CA ARG A 154 13.94 3.31 21.87
C ARG A 154 13.44 4.74 21.72
N GLU A 155 14.11 5.55 20.89
CA GLU A 155 13.73 6.94 20.66
C GLU A 155 12.38 7.03 19.94
N LYS A 156 11.64 8.12 20.22
CA LYS A 156 10.38 8.41 19.55
C LYS A 156 10.63 8.69 18.07
N MET A 157 9.68 8.32 17.21
CA MET A 157 9.76 8.53 15.76
C MET A 157 10.09 9.98 15.36
N MET A 158 9.51 10.96 16.07
CA MET A 158 9.79 12.38 15.83
C MET A 158 11.22 12.78 16.20
N THR A 159 11.80 12.18 17.24
CA THR A 159 13.19 12.43 17.63
C THR A 159 14.14 11.94 16.55
N VAL A 160 13.90 10.74 16.02
CA VAL A 160 14.71 10.18 14.94
C VAL A 160 14.54 10.96 13.64
N LEU A 161 13.30 11.37 13.31
CA LEU A 161 13.03 12.26 12.17
C LEU A 161 13.84 13.56 12.26
N LEU A 162 13.79 14.25 13.41
CA LEU A 162 14.53 15.48 13.63
C LEU A 162 16.06 15.26 13.62
N LYS A 163 16.52 14.12 14.13
CA LYS A 163 17.94 13.72 14.09
C LYS A 163 18.40 13.58 12.65
N ILE A 164 17.69 12.82 11.81
CA ILE A 164 18.00 12.66 10.39
C ILE A 164 18.00 14.01 9.67
N LEU A 165 16.99 14.85 9.90
CA LEU A 165 16.91 16.18 9.31
C LEU A 165 18.08 17.08 9.71
N ARG A 166 18.61 16.96 10.92
CA ARG A 166 19.77 17.74 11.39
C ARG A 166 21.10 17.19 10.88
N THR A 167 21.25 15.87 10.77
CA THR A 167 22.53 15.24 10.41
C THR A 167 22.71 15.03 8.92
N GLU A 168 21.65 14.61 8.22
CA GLU A 168 21.67 14.25 6.79
C GLU A 168 20.86 15.23 5.92
N GLY A 169 20.09 16.12 6.55
CA GLY A 169 19.19 17.03 5.87
C GLY A 169 17.96 16.33 5.28
N PHE A 170 17.20 17.06 4.46
CA PHE A 170 16.00 16.55 3.81
C PHE A 170 16.28 15.38 2.85
N ARG A 171 17.47 15.35 2.24
CA ARG A 171 17.89 14.27 1.33
C ARG A 171 18.05 12.93 2.07
N GLY A 172 18.39 12.98 3.37
CA GLY A 172 18.44 11.79 4.23
C GLY A 172 17.14 11.00 4.27
N LEU A 173 15.98 11.70 4.22
CA LEU A 173 14.65 11.07 4.24
C LEU A 173 14.28 10.35 2.94
N TYR A 174 15.05 10.55 1.88
CA TYR A 174 14.83 9.94 0.57
C TYR A 174 16.00 9.07 0.11
N ASN A 175 16.95 8.78 1.01
CA ASN A 175 18.03 7.83 0.76
C ASN A 175 17.45 6.43 0.56
N GLY A 176 17.53 5.91 -0.68
CA GLY A 176 16.92 4.64 -1.09
C GLY A 176 15.63 4.78 -1.89
N LEU A 177 15.17 6.00 -2.20
CA LEU A 177 13.97 6.19 -3.02
C LEU A 177 14.18 5.64 -4.43
N THR A 178 15.32 5.90 -5.07
CA THR A 178 15.63 5.45 -6.44
C THR A 178 15.42 3.94 -6.66
N PRO A 179 16.04 3.03 -5.89
CA PRO A 179 15.81 1.59 -6.06
C PRO A 179 14.34 1.21 -5.78
N THR A 180 13.65 1.93 -4.90
CA THR A 180 12.23 1.70 -4.62
C THR A 180 11.34 2.07 -5.81
N LEU A 181 11.61 3.20 -6.47
CA LEU A 181 10.90 3.62 -7.67
C LEU A 181 11.19 2.67 -8.85
N LEU A 182 12.46 2.27 -9.05
CA LEU A 182 12.84 1.32 -10.09
C LEU A 182 12.13 -0.03 -9.93
N ARG A 183 11.99 -0.53 -8.69
CA ARG A 183 11.24 -1.75 -8.37
C ARG A 183 9.74 -1.63 -8.67
N THR A 184 9.18 -0.42 -8.64
CA THR A 184 7.74 -0.22 -8.73
C THR A 184 7.20 -0.62 -10.11
N PHE A 185 7.92 -0.30 -11.20
CA PHE A 185 7.47 -0.63 -12.55
C PHE A 185 7.40 -2.15 -12.84
N PRO A 186 8.45 -2.95 -12.58
CA PRO A 186 8.36 -4.41 -12.72
C PRO A 186 7.29 -5.03 -11.83
N SER A 187 7.15 -4.53 -10.58
CA SER A 187 6.14 -5.01 -9.65
C SER A 187 4.73 -4.78 -10.17
N THR A 188 4.46 -3.60 -10.74
CA THR A 188 3.16 -3.27 -11.34
C THR A 188 2.91 -4.09 -12.60
N GLY A 189 3.91 -4.25 -13.46
CA GLY A 189 3.81 -5.11 -14.65
C GLY A 189 3.45 -6.55 -14.29
N ALA A 190 4.16 -7.14 -13.32
CA ALA A 190 3.88 -8.50 -12.86
C ALA A 190 2.47 -8.64 -12.25
N LEU A 191 2.02 -7.65 -11.48
CA LEU A 191 0.66 -7.62 -10.92
C LEU A 191 -0.41 -7.65 -12.02
N PHE A 192 -0.23 -6.85 -13.08
CA PHE A 192 -1.16 -6.81 -14.20
C PHE A 192 -1.16 -8.11 -15.01
N VAL A 193 0.02 -8.65 -15.33
CA VAL A 193 0.12 -9.95 -16.03
C VAL A 193 -0.58 -11.05 -15.24
N ALA A 194 -0.36 -11.12 -13.92
CA ALA A 194 -1.02 -12.10 -13.08
C ALA A 194 -2.55 -11.90 -13.08
N TYR A 195 -3.03 -10.66 -13.04
CA TYR A 195 -4.45 -10.36 -13.08
C TYR A 195 -5.09 -10.76 -14.42
N GLU A 196 -4.49 -10.40 -15.56
CA GLU A 196 -5.00 -10.76 -16.88
C GLU A 196 -5.04 -12.26 -17.09
N TYR A 197 -3.94 -12.95 -16.79
CA TYR A 197 -3.87 -14.41 -16.90
C TYR A 197 -4.91 -15.11 -16.03
N THR A 198 -5.09 -14.63 -14.80
CA THR A 198 -6.11 -15.18 -13.89
C THR A 198 -7.52 -14.94 -14.43
N LYS A 199 -7.80 -13.75 -14.96
CA LYS A 199 -9.11 -13.40 -15.53
C LYS A 199 -9.43 -14.25 -16.76
N GLU A 200 -8.48 -14.42 -17.67
CA GLU A 200 -8.63 -15.23 -18.89
C GLU A 200 -8.89 -16.71 -18.54
N THR A 201 -8.11 -17.26 -17.62
CA THR A 201 -8.28 -18.64 -17.15
C THR A 201 -9.65 -18.83 -16.50
N LEU A 202 -10.05 -17.91 -15.62
CA LEU A 202 -11.34 -17.99 -14.93
C LEU A 202 -12.52 -17.90 -15.91
N THR A 203 -12.44 -16.99 -16.89
CA THR A 203 -13.48 -16.83 -17.91
C THR A 203 -13.60 -18.10 -18.75
N THR A 204 -12.46 -18.65 -19.19
CA THR A 204 -12.41 -19.93 -19.92
C THR A 204 -12.99 -21.09 -19.12
N VAL A 205 -12.72 -21.16 -17.81
CA VAL A 205 -13.27 -22.21 -16.95
C VAL A 205 -14.79 -22.07 -16.82
N VAL A 206 -15.29 -20.86 -16.59
CA VAL A 206 -16.72 -20.58 -16.45
C VAL A 206 -17.47 -20.89 -17.75
N ASP A 207 -16.93 -20.47 -18.90
CA ASP A 207 -17.53 -20.73 -20.22
C ASP A 207 -17.50 -22.22 -20.62
N ASN A 208 -16.59 -23.02 -20.03
CA ASN A 208 -16.54 -24.47 -20.22
C ASN A 208 -17.39 -25.25 -19.20
N THR A 209 -17.88 -24.62 -18.13
CA THR A 209 -18.73 -25.27 -17.11
C THR A 209 -20.21 -24.91 -17.19
N LEU A 210 -20.58 -23.88 -17.95
CA LEU A 210 -21.95 -23.48 -18.27
C LEU A 210 -22.32 -23.90 -19.71
#